data_AF-A0A4Q9KDX2-F1
#
_entry.id   AF-A0A4Q9KDX2-F1
#
_cell.length_a   1.000
_cell.length_b   1.000
_cell.length_c   1.000
_cell.angle_alpha   90.00
_cell.angle_beta   90.00
_cell.angle_gamma   90.00
#
_symmetry.space_group_name_H-M   'P 1'
#
loop_
_entity.id
_entity.type
_entity.pdbx_description
1 polymer ?
#
loop_
_entity_poly.entity_id
_entity_poly.type
_entity_poly.pdbx_seq_one_letter_code
_entity_poly.pdbx_strand_id
1 'polypeptide(L)'
;MTEHDPRWMYRQMIDAMVVCCSGPGQVSAERIRIGVWNENAAADDVRQTALNRLVTSLDADQREALAVVMAEEFASGIFNALEVLQAAQLTPFEVGYEGDPSDDFLGRLDGWEWPVA
;
A
#
# COMPACT_ATOMS: atom_id res chain seq x y z
N MET A 1 -16.37 -4.15 20.96
CA MET A 1 -15.02 -4.40 21.49
C MET A 1 -14.60 -3.20 22.33
N THR A 2 -13.97 -3.42 23.47
CA THR A 2 -13.43 -2.35 24.33
C THR A 2 -11.95 -2.15 24.03
N GLU A 3 -11.39 -1.00 24.41
CA GLU A 3 -9.99 -0.59 24.24
C GLU A 3 -8.96 -1.58 24.84
N HIS A 4 -9.42 -2.53 25.67
CA HIS A 4 -8.59 -3.54 26.34
C HIS A 4 -8.51 -4.87 25.57
N ASP A 5 -9.24 -5.02 24.45
CA ASP A 5 -9.12 -6.17 23.57
C ASP A 5 -7.90 -5.97 22.64
N PRO A 6 -6.89 -6.86 22.63
CA PRO A 6 -5.73 -6.71 21.74
C PRO A 6 -6.11 -6.63 20.25
N ARG A 7 -7.28 -7.17 19.86
CA ARG A 7 -7.81 -7.06 18.49
C ARG A 7 -8.32 -5.65 18.18
N TRP A 8 -8.65 -4.85 19.19
CA TRP A 8 -9.06 -3.46 19.00
C TRP A 8 -7.89 -2.63 18.48
N MET A 9 -6.72 -2.71 19.14
CA MET A 9 -5.53 -1.98 18.71
C MET A 9 -5.08 -2.41 17.31
N TYR A 10 -5.13 -3.72 17.03
CA TYR A 10 -4.84 -4.27 15.71
C TYR A 10 -5.72 -3.63 14.61
N ARG A 11 -7.05 -3.61 14.80
CA ARG A 11 -7.98 -3.01 13.83
C ARG A 11 -7.74 -1.52 13.65
N GLN A 12 -7.60 -0.78 14.76
CA GLN A 12 -7.36 0.66 14.73
C GLN A 12 -6.11 1.02 13.94
N MET A 13 -5.06 0.22 14.08
CA MET A 13 -3.82 0.45 13.38
C MET A 13 -3.91 0.12 11.89
N ILE A 14 -4.52 -1.02 11.50
CA ILE A 14 -4.74 -1.33 10.08
C ILE A 14 -5.61 -0.23 9.43
N ASP A 15 -6.68 0.21 10.10
CA ASP A 15 -7.53 1.30 9.63
C ASP A 15 -6.75 2.62 9.49
N ALA A 16 -5.88 2.96 10.44
CA ALA A 16 -5.03 4.14 10.37
C ALA A 16 -4.01 4.06 9.22
N MET A 17 -3.40 2.89 9.00
CA MET A 17 -2.51 2.64 7.87
C MET A 17 -3.24 2.78 6.53
N VAL A 18 -4.48 2.28 6.43
CA VAL A 18 -5.32 2.46 5.24
C VAL A 18 -5.63 3.93 4.99
N VAL A 19 -5.91 4.72 6.03
CA VAL A 19 -6.09 6.17 5.88
C VAL A 19 -4.81 6.84 5.38
N CYS A 20 -3.64 6.44 5.90
CA CYS A 20 -2.34 6.95 5.45
C CYS A 20 -2.02 6.54 4.01
N CYS A 21 -2.42 5.34 3.58
CA CYS A 21 -2.27 4.81 2.22
C CYS A 21 -3.40 5.19 1.26
N SER A 22 -4.45 5.85 1.75
CA SER A 22 -5.43 6.57 0.93
C SER A 22 -4.89 7.93 0.51
N GLY A 23 -3.77 8.36 1.11
CA GLY A 23 -2.78 9.21 0.43
C GLY A 23 -2.02 8.39 -0.63
N PRO A 24 -1.49 9.00 -1.69
CA PRO A 24 -1.07 8.26 -2.89
C PRO A 24 -0.03 7.18 -2.58
N GLY A 25 -0.21 5.94 -3.03
CA GLY A 25 0.95 5.04 -3.24
C GLY A 25 0.72 3.53 -3.21
N GLN A 26 0.70 2.91 -4.39
CA GLN A 26 1.04 1.49 -4.61
C GLN A 26 1.93 1.34 -5.85
N VAL A 27 3.10 2.01 -5.89
CA VAL A 27 4.02 1.95 -7.04
C VAL A 27 5.46 2.25 -6.62
N SER A 28 6.45 1.59 -7.23
CA SER A 28 7.86 1.91 -7.01
C SER A 28 8.41 2.85 -8.09
N ALA A 29 9.10 3.91 -7.66
CA ALA A 29 9.75 4.89 -8.52
C ALA A 29 10.75 4.27 -9.50
N GLU A 30 11.52 3.27 -9.04
CA GLU A 30 12.57 2.65 -9.85
C GLU A 30 12.03 1.91 -11.06
N ARG A 31 10.87 1.26 -10.91
CA ARG A 31 10.19 0.58 -12.01
C ARG A 31 9.76 1.59 -13.08
N ILE A 32 9.23 2.74 -12.66
CA ILE A 32 8.86 3.84 -13.56
C ILE A 32 10.08 4.35 -14.35
N ARG A 33 11.24 4.54 -13.71
CA ARG A 33 12.47 4.97 -14.38
C ARG A 33 12.86 4.05 -15.54
N ILE A 34 12.81 2.73 -15.30
CA ILE A 34 13.18 1.74 -16.31
C ILE A 34 12.08 1.46 -17.34
N GLY A 35 10.92 2.14 -17.24
CA GLY A 35 9.85 2.02 -18.22
C GLY A 35 8.85 0.89 -17.95
N VAL A 36 8.87 0.32 -16.74
CA VAL A 36 8.07 -0.85 -16.37
C VAL A 36 7.15 -0.47 -15.21
N TRP A 37 5.87 -0.80 -15.27
CA TRP A 37 4.97 -0.66 -14.12
C TRP A 37 4.94 -1.94 -13.30
N ASN A 38 4.72 -3.08 -13.97
CA ASN A 38 4.70 -4.40 -13.38
C ASN A 38 5.23 -5.44 -14.39
N GLU A 39 6.40 -6.00 -14.10
CA GLU A 39 7.03 -7.03 -14.95
C GLU A 39 6.26 -8.35 -14.99
N ASN A 40 5.45 -8.62 -13.97
CA ASN A 40 4.65 -9.84 -13.82
C ASN A 40 3.18 -9.65 -14.20
N ALA A 41 2.86 -8.56 -14.92
CA ALA A 41 1.50 -8.30 -15.37
C ALA A 41 0.99 -9.48 -16.20
N ALA A 42 -0.03 -10.18 -15.69
CA ALA A 42 -0.70 -11.23 -16.44
C ALA A 42 -1.34 -10.62 -17.70
N ALA A 43 -1.33 -11.36 -18.81
CA ALA A 43 -1.79 -10.85 -20.11
C ALA A 43 -3.30 -10.53 -20.14
N ASP A 44 -4.06 -11.12 -19.23
CA ASP A 44 -5.49 -10.87 -19.00
C ASP A 44 -5.75 -9.74 -18.00
N ASP A 45 -4.74 -9.29 -17.25
CA ASP A 45 -4.82 -8.08 -16.44
C ASP A 45 -4.67 -6.84 -17.33
N VAL A 46 -5.81 -6.41 -17.86
CA VAL A 46 -5.94 -5.25 -18.75
C VAL A 46 -5.40 -3.98 -18.08
N ARG A 47 -5.57 -3.83 -16.76
CA ARG A 47 -5.15 -2.63 -16.03
C ARG A 47 -3.63 -2.56 -15.93
N GLN A 48 -2.99 -3.64 -15.50
CA GLN A 48 -1.53 -3.71 -15.37
C GLN A 48 -0.85 -3.59 -16.74
N THR A 49 -1.42 -4.22 -17.76
CA THR A 49 -0.92 -4.15 -19.14
C THR A 49 -1.03 -2.74 -19.72
N ALA A 50 -2.14 -2.03 -19.46
CA ALA A 50 -2.30 -0.65 -19.90
C ALA A 50 -1.30 0.30 -19.23
N LEU A 51 -1.05 0.10 -17.92
CA LEU A 51 -0.08 0.91 -17.17
C LEU A 51 1.36 0.67 -17.63
N ASN A 52 1.74 -0.57 -17.94
CA ASN A 52 3.02 -0.87 -18.59
C ASN A 52 3.17 -0.12 -19.91
N ARG A 53 2.17 -0.17 -20.80
CA ARG A 53 2.21 0.55 -22.08
C ARG A 53 2.35 2.07 -21.89
N LEU A 54 1.62 2.63 -20.93
CA LEU A 54 1.70 4.04 -20.59
C LEU A 54 3.12 4.42 -20.16
N VAL A 55 3.68 3.74 -19.17
CA VAL A 55 5.03 4.03 -18.64
C VAL A 55 6.10 3.83 -19.71
N THR A 56 5.98 2.81 -20.57
CA THR A 56 6.90 2.59 -21.69
C THR A 56 6.83 3.70 -22.74
N SER A 57 5.67 4.34 -22.93
CA SER A 57 5.49 5.42 -23.91
C SER A 57 6.13 6.75 -23.51
N LEU A 58 6.45 6.92 -22.23
CA LEU A 58 7.08 8.12 -21.70
C LEU A 58 8.58 8.16 -22.03
N ASP A 59 9.09 9.36 -22.34
CA ASP A 59 10.53 9.57 -22.47
C ASP A 59 11.24 9.48 -21.11
N ALA A 60 12.57 9.59 -21.12
CA ALA A 60 13.38 9.42 -19.90
C ALA A 60 13.12 10.53 -18.87
N ASP A 61 12.95 11.78 -19.31
CA ASP A 61 12.74 12.93 -18.41
C ASP A 61 11.34 12.88 -17.79
N GLN A 62 10.34 12.48 -18.58
CA GLN A 62 8.97 12.25 -18.12
C GLN A 62 8.90 11.10 -17.10
N ARG A 63 9.65 10.02 -17.33
CA ARG A 63 9.74 8.90 -16.39
C ARG A 63 10.42 9.31 -15.11
N GLU A 64 11.48 10.11 -15.17
CA GLU A 64 12.15 10.58 -13.96
C GLU A 64 11.25 11.50 -13.14
N ALA A 65 10.54 12.44 -13.78
CA ALA A 65 9.58 13.30 -13.08
C ALA A 65 8.48 12.49 -12.38
N LEU A 66 7.92 11.48 -13.06
CA LEU A 66 6.91 10.61 -12.47
C LEU A 66 7.50 9.72 -11.36
N ALA A 67 8.72 9.23 -11.53
CA ALA A 67 9.42 8.42 -10.53
C ALA A 67 9.68 9.22 -9.24
N VAL A 68 10.07 10.49 -9.34
CA VAL A 68 10.27 11.37 -8.17
C VAL A 68 8.98 11.52 -7.38
N VAL A 69 7.87 11.85 -8.05
CA VAL A 69 6.55 11.96 -7.39
C VAL A 69 6.21 10.65 -6.68
N MET A 70 6.42 9.51 -7.33
CA MET A 70 6.10 8.21 -6.74
C MET A 70 7.03 7.80 -5.61
N ALA A 71 8.30 8.22 -5.64
CA ALA A 71 9.25 8.00 -4.56
C ALA A 71 8.86 8.80 -3.31
N GLU A 72 8.45 10.06 -3.49
CA GLU A 72 8.01 10.94 -2.41
C GLU A 72 6.74 10.42 -1.75
N GLU A 73 5.78 9.99 -2.56
CA GLU A 73 4.52 9.40 -2.09
C GLU A 73 4.76 8.07 -1.33
N PHE A 74 5.63 7.20 -1.85
CA PHE A 74 6.00 5.97 -1.16
C PHE A 74 6.74 6.23 0.17
N ALA A 75 7.71 7.15 0.17
CA ALA A 75 8.44 7.52 1.39
C ALA A 75 7.52 8.13 2.45
N SER A 76 6.56 8.97 2.03
CA SER A 76 5.51 9.53 2.89
C SER A 76 4.63 8.43 3.49
N GLY A 77 4.18 7.46 2.68
CA GLY A 77 3.39 6.32 3.14
C GLY A 77 4.13 5.46 4.18
N ILE A 78 5.41 5.14 3.94
CA ILE A 78 6.25 4.38 4.89
C ILE A 78 6.49 5.17 6.17
N PHE A 79 6.79 6.46 6.08
CA PHE A 79 6.97 7.32 7.25
C PHE A 79 5.70 7.35 8.13
N ASN A 80 4.54 7.56 7.51
CA ASN A 80 3.26 7.58 8.22
C ASN A 80 2.93 6.22 8.85
N ALA A 81 3.22 5.11 8.18
CA ALA A 81 3.07 3.77 8.76
C ALA A 81 3.95 3.60 10.01
N LEU A 82 5.22 4.03 9.96
CA LEU A 82 6.13 3.96 11.11
C LEU A 82 5.65 4.81 12.29
N GLU A 83 5.14 6.01 12.05
CA GLU A 83 4.54 6.86 13.09
C GLU A 83 3.32 6.20 13.74
N VAL A 84 2.45 5.54 12.95
CA VAL A 84 1.29 4.77 13.47
C VAL A 84 1.74 3.60 14.35
N LEU A 85 2.74 2.83 13.91
CA LEU A 85 3.31 1.72 14.70
C LEU A 85 3.91 2.21 16.02
N GLN A 86 4.65 3.31 15.96
CA GLN A 86 5.28 3.93 17.13
C GLN A 86 4.24 4.44 18.11
N ALA A 87 3.20 5.14 17.63
CA ALA A 87 2.10 5.65 18.45
C ALA A 87 1.32 4.51 19.14
N ALA A 88 1.15 3.38 18.46
CA ALA A 88 0.43 2.22 18.98
C ALA A 88 1.28 1.31 19.88
N GLN A 89 2.59 1.53 20.00
CA GLN A 89 3.54 0.71 20.78
C GLN A 89 3.51 -0.79 20.41
N LEU A 90 3.34 -1.11 19.13
CA LEU A 90 3.12 -2.48 18.69
C LEU A 90 4.41 -3.24 18.40
N THR A 91 4.38 -4.55 18.68
CA THR A 91 5.40 -5.54 18.29
C THR A 91 5.13 -6.04 16.85
N PRO A 92 6.09 -6.71 16.17
CA PRO A 92 5.92 -7.10 14.77
C PRO A 92 4.68 -7.97 14.54
N PHE A 93 4.04 -7.84 13.38
CA PHE A 93 2.81 -8.56 13.08
C PHE A 93 3.06 -10.03 12.77
N GLU A 94 2.43 -10.91 13.54
CA GLU A 94 2.58 -12.36 13.37
C GLU A 94 1.34 -13.03 12.75
N VAL A 95 0.12 -12.53 13.00
CA VAL A 95 -1.13 -13.16 12.54
C VAL A 95 -2.21 -12.12 12.24
N GLY A 96 -2.89 -12.24 11.09
CA GLY A 96 -4.04 -11.42 10.71
C GLY A 96 -5.39 -12.03 11.11
N TYR A 97 -6.48 -11.30 10.90
CA TYR A 97 -7.84 -11.74 11.14
C TYR A 97 -8.28 -12.76 10.10
N GLU A 98 -8.01 -12.48 8.83
CA GLU A 98 -8.24 -13.40 7.70
C GLU A 98 -6.92 -13.68 6.97
N GLY A 99 -6.12 -14.61 7.51
CA GLY A 99 -4.82 -14.95 6.93
C GLY A 99 -3.71 -14.12 7.54
N ASP A 100 -3.03 -13.31 6.72
CA ASP A 100 -1.95 -12.45 7.17
C ASP A 100 -2.37 -10.96 7.29
N PRO A 101 -1.63 -10.13 8.05
CA PRO A 101 -1.95 -8.71 8.22
C PRO A 101 -1.98 -7.90 6.92
N SER A 102 -1.29 -8.36 5.87
CA SER A 102 -1.33 -7.76 4.54
C SER A 102 -2.68 -8.03 3.87
N ASP A 103 -3.25 -9.22 4.04
CA ASP A 103 -4.58 -9.57 3.54
C ASP A 103 -5.65 -8.65 4.17
N ASP A 104 -5.62 -8.48 5.49
CA ASP A 104 -6.50 -7.56 6.21
C ASP A 104 -6.33 -6.11 5.73
N PHE A 105 -5.08 -5.66 5.57
CA PHE A 105 -4.78 -4.33 5.06
C PHE A 105 -5.35 -4.11 3.64
N LEU A 106 -5.17 -5.07 2.74
CA LEU A 106 -5.69 -5.01 1.37
C LEU A 106 -7.22 -5.00 1.35
N GLY A 107 -7.88 -5.88 2.13
CA GLY A 107 -9.33 -5.89 2.25
C GLY A 107 -9.87 -4.57 2.77
N ARG A 108 -9.22 -3.97 3.78
CA ARG A 108 -9.62 -2.66 4.31
C ARG A 108 -9.38 -1.51 3.33
N LEU A 109 -8.30 -1.56 2.54
CA LEU A 109 -8.04 -0.63 1.45
C LEU A 109 -9.13 -0.72 0.35
N ASP A 110 -9.63 -1.93 0.09
CA ASP A 110 -10.74 -2.20 -0.83
C ASP A 110 -12.14 -1.94 -0.20
N GLY A 111 -12.17 -1.44 1.03
CA GLY A 111 -13.39 -1.00 1.71
C GLY A 111 -14.18 -2.11 2.43
N TRP A 112 -13.61 -3.29 2.61
CA TRP A 112 -14.30 -4.42 3.26
C TRP A 112 -14.46 -4.19 4.76
N GLU A 113 -15.63 -4.46 5.34
CA GLU A 113 -15.79 -4.32 6.79
C GLU A 113 -15.02 -5.40 7.55
N TRP A 114 -14.55 -5.07 8.76
CA TRP A 114 -13.98 -6.07 9.66
C TRP A 114 -14.99 -7.19 9.94
N PRO A 115 -14.55 -8.46 10.01
CA PRO A 115 -15.44 -9.54 10.41
C PRO A 115 -16.07 -9.25 11.77
N VAL A 116 -17.38 -9.41 11.85
CA VAL A 116 -18.12 -9.43 13.11
C VAL A 116 -17.84 -10.78 13.76
N ALA A 117 -17.13 -10.74 14.90
CA ALA A 117 -16.86 -11.89 15.74
C ALA A 117 -18.16 -12.57 16.22
#